data_AF-A0A068V1V4-F1
#
_entry.id   AF-A0A068V1V4-F1
#
_cell.length_a   1.000
_cell.length_b   1.000
_cell.length_c   1.000
_cell.angle_alpha   90.00
_cell.angle_beta   90.00
_cell.angle_gamma   90.00
#
_symmetry.space_group_name_H-M   'P 1'
#
loop_
_entity.id
_entity.type
_entity.pdbx_description
1 polymer ?
#
loop_
_entity_poly.entity_id
_entity_poly.type
_entity_poly.pdbx_seq_one_letter_code
_entity_poly.pdbx_strand_id
1 'polypeptide(L)'
;MSLENALKVLGISEGASFEDIVRAKNSILASSNDDKATIAKVEAAYDMLLMQSLSQRRAGKVVSSSIRYADVKPVSAPKLGPMPQWLKNSVSVEAPSTGDLGIQAGVYGALMVLTYVNGASSSAAPYAGADVPGLILASSFGASLYFITKKNVKIGKATLFTIGGLVAGAVVGSTVENWLQVDIVPFLGIHSPATVVSEFVLLSQFLVSLYLR
;
A
#
# COMPACT_ATOMS: atom_id res chain seq x y z
N MET A 1 7.56 -23.18 -32.77
CA MET A 1 6.84 -24.41 -32.36
C MET A 1 5.74 -24.02 -31.38
N SER A 2 4.60 -24.72 -31.35
CA SER A 2 3.53 -24.53 -30.34
C SER A 2 3.65 -25.56 -29.20
N LEU A 3 2.95 -25.34 -28.09
CA LEU A 3 2.96 -26.22 -26.90
C LEU A 3 2.56 -27.65 -27.27
N GLU A 4 1.48 -27.82 -28.01
CA GLU A 4 0.98 -29.14 -28.40
C GLU A 4 2.00 -29.90 -29.26
N ASN A 5 2.73 -29.15 -30.10
CA ASN A 5 3.81 -29.72 -30.90
C ASN A 5 5.01 -30.13 -30.04
N ALA A 6 5.36 -29.38 -28.99
CA ALA A 6 6.43 -29.74 -28.07
C ALA A 6 6.11 -31.02 -27.28
N LEU A 7 4.86 -31.15 -26.79
CA LEU A 7 4.38 -32.37 -26.12
C LEU A 7 4.39 -33.58 -27.06
N LYS A 8 3.98 -33.38 -28.32
CA LYS A 8 3.99 -34.44 -29.33
C LYS A 8 5.42 -34.89 -29.70
N VAL A 9 6.38 -33.97 -29.75
CA VAL A 9 7.79 -34.28 -30.03
C VAL A 9 8.43 -35.08 -28.89
N LEU A 10 8.08 -34.76 -27.63
CA LEU A 10 8.58 -35.47 -26.46
C LEU A 10 7.77 -36.73 -26.10
N GLY A 11 6.58 -36.92 -26.69
CA GLY A 11 5.71 -38.06 -26.44
C GLY A 11 5.00 -38.02 -25.08
N ILE A 12 4.71 -36.83 -24.57
CA ILE A 12 4.24 -36.61 -23.19
C ILE A 12 2.80 -36.06 -23.19
N SER A 13 2.02 -36.41 -22.17
CA SER A 13 0.66 -35.89 -21.95
C SER A 13 0.65 -34.45 -21.42
N GLU A 14 -0.42 -33.71 -21.73
CA GLU A 14 -0.66 -32.33 -21.29
C GLU A 14 -0.95 -32.29 -19.78
N GLY A 15 0.12 -32.24 -18.97
CA GLY A 15 0.04 -32.27 -17.50
C GLY A 15 1.09 -33.15 -16.82
N ALA A 16 2.02 -33.75 -17.57
CA ALA A 16 3.11 -34.50 -16.96
C ALA A 16 4.03 -33.61 -16.11
N SER A 17 4.68 -34.23 -15.13
CA SER A 17 5.58 -33.51 -14.24
C SER A 17 6.84 -33.05 -14.98
N PHE A 18 7.50 -32.02 -14.46
CA PHE A 18 8.77 -31.56 -15.04
C PHE A 18 9.85 -32.66 -15.05
N GLU A 19 9.81 -33.58 -14.08
CA GLU A 19 10.70 -34.75 -14.04
C GLU A 19 10.44 -35.71 -15.20
N ASP A 20 9.19 -35.90 -15.60
CA ASP A 20 8.83 -36.74 -16.75
C ASP A 20 9.32 -36.12 -18.07
N ILE A 21 9.29 -34.78 -18.16
CA ILE A 21 9.80 -34.02 -19.30
C ILE A 21 11.32 -34.23 -19.46
N VAL A 22 12.08 -34.13 -18.38
CA VAL A 22 13.54 -34.37 -18.39
C VAL A 22 13.84 -35.83 -18.74
N ARG A 23 13.07 -36.78 -18.19
CA ARG A 23 13.23 -38.21 -18.48
C ARG A 23 13.00 -38.53 -19.96
N ALA A 24 11.92 -38.01 -20.54
CA ALA A 24 11.60 -38.22 -21.94
C ALA A 24 12.68 -37.65 -22.87
N LYS A 25 13.17 -36.44 -22.59
CA LYS A 25 14.31 -35.83 -23.31
C LYS A 25 15.51 -36.78 -23.29
N ASN A 26 15.91 -37.24 -22.11
CA ASN A 26 17.08 -38.12 -21.96
C ASN A 26 16.89 -39.46 -22.68
N SER A 27 15.68 -40.03 -22.69
CA SER A 27 15.40 -41.26 -23.44
C SER A 27 15.49 -41.06 -24.96
N ILE A 28 14.99 -39.94 -25.49
CA ILE A 28 15.02 -39.65 -26.92
C ILE A 28 16.45 -39.36 -27.36
N LEU A 29 17.21 -38.60 -26.56
CA LEU A 29 18.62 -38.32 -26.80
C LEU A 29 19.46 -39.61 -26.82
N ALA A 30 19.19 -40.55 -25.91
CA ALA A 30 19.87 -41.84 -25.88
C ALA A 30 19.53 -42.75 -27.08
N SER A 31 18.32 -42.62 -27.64
CA SER A 31 17.91 -43.37 -28.84
C SER A 31 18.31 -42.72 -30.16
N SER A 32 18.70 -41.45 -30.13
CA SER A 32 19.14 -40.69 -31.30
C SER A 32 20.63 -40.95 -31.53
N ASN A 33 20.96 -41.64 -32.64
CA ASN A 33 22.34 -41.86 -33.08
C ASN A 33 22.96 -40.58 -33.68
N ASP A 34 23.01 -39.51 -32.87
CA ASP A 34 23.62 -38.21 -33.19
C ASP A 34 23.01 -37.47 -34.40
N ASP A 35 21.72 -37.73 -34.71
CA ASP A 35 21.00 -36.99 -35.73
C ASP A 35 20.71 -35.56 -35.23
N LYS A 36 21.59 -34.64 -35.60
CA LYS A 36 21.54 -33.21 -35.23
C LYS A 36 20.17 -32.57 -35.44
N ALA A 37 19.42 -32.98 -36.46
CA ALA A 37 18.10 -32.43 -36.75
C ALA A 37 17.05 -32.86 -35.72
N THR A 38 17.14 -34.09 -35.20
CA THR A 38 16.25 -34.59 -34.14
C THR A 38 16.61 -34.00 -32.79
N ILE A 39 17.91 -33.89 -32.48
CA ILE A 39 18.42 -33.30 -31.25
C ILE A 39 17.95 -31.85 -31.13
N ALA A 40 18.12 -31.05 -32.17
CA ALA A 40 17.69 -29.64 -32.18
C ALA A 40 16.17 -29.49 -31.97
N LYS A 41 15.36 -30.40 -32.51
CA LYS A 41 13.89 -30.39 -32.33
C LYS A 41 13.50 -30.75 -30.90
N VAL A 42 14.19 -31.72 -30.30
CA VAL A 42 13.95 -32.17 -28.92
C VAL A 42 14.37 -31.10 -27.92
N GLU A 43 15.50 -30.42 -28.15
CA GLU A 43 15.96 -29.29 -27.35
C GLU A 43 14.99 -28.10 -27.45
N ALA A 44 14.56 -27.75 -28.67
CA ALA A 44 13.57 -26.69 -28.86
C ALA A 44 12.22 -27.00 -28.18
N ALA A 45 11.79 -28.27 -28.17
CA ALA A 45 10.59 -28.70 -27.47
C ALA A 45 10.76 -28.61 -25.93
N TYR A 46 11.93 -29.03 -25.42
CA TYR A 46 12.27 -28.94 -24.01
C TYR A 46 12.31 -27.48 -23.52
N ASP A 47 12.99 -26.59 -24.25
CA ASP A 47 13.12 -25.18 -23.91
C ASP A 47 11.76 -24.48 -23.85
N MET A 48 10.84 -24.85 -24.74
CA MET A 48 9.49 -24.29 -24.70
C MET A 48 8.72 -24.71 -23.44
N LEU A 49 8.74 -26.00 -23.08
CA LEU A 49 8.08 -26.50 -21.87
C LEU A 49 8.72 -25.91 -20.60
N LEU A 50 10.05 -25.74 -20.61
CA LEU A 50 10.78 -25.06 -19.55
C LEU A 50 10.31 -23.61 -19.41
N MET A 51 10.28 -22.85 -20.50
CA MET A 51 9.83 -21.45 -20.49
C MET A 51 8.36 -21.29 -20.08
N GLN A 52 7.51 -22.25 -20.44
CA GLN A 52 6.13 -22.29 -19.98
C GLN A 52 6.05 -22.48 -18.46
N SER A 53 6.84 -23.40 -17.89
CA SER A 53 6.87 -23.62 -16.44
C SER A 53 7.36 -22.38 -15.67
N LEU A 54 8.34 -21.66 -16.22
CA LEU A 54 8.84 -20.40 -15.66
C LEU A 54 7.79 -19.29 -15.74
N SER A 55 7.09 -19.20 -16.88
CA SER A 55 5.98 -18.26 -17.08
C SER A 55 4.85 -18.51 -16.08
N GLN A 56 4.50 -19.77 -15.82
CA GLN A 56 3.51 -20.14 -14.80
C GLN A 56 3.93 -19.74 -13.39
N ARG A 57 5.22 -19.91 -13.03
CA ARG A 57 5.77 -19.45 -11.74
C ARG A 57 5.71 -17.94 -11.61
N ARG A 58 6.06 -17.18 -12.66
CA ARG A 58 5.95 -15.72 -12.69
C ARG A 58 4.50 -15.25 -12.55
N ALA A 59 3.55 -16.01 -13.10
CA ALA A 59 2.12 -15.74 -12.98
C ALA A 59 1.51 -16.16 -11.62
N GLY A 60 2.30 -16.71 -10.69
CA GLY A 60 1.83 -17.17 -9.39
C GLY A 60 0.97 -18.44 -9.45
N LYS A 61 0.88 -19.11 -10.61
CA LYS A 61 0.22 -20.40 -10.76
C LYS A 61 1.22 -21.51 -10.42
N VAL A 62 1.26 -21.89 -9.15
CA VAL A 62 2.06 -23.04 -8.70
C VAL A 62 1.26 -24.31 -9.06
N VAL A 63 1.85 -25.15 -9.91
CA VAL A 63 1.22 -26.35 -10.48
C VAL A 63 0.76 -27.35 -9.41
N SER A 64 1.34 -27.29 -8.21
CA SER A 64 0.94 -28.12 -7.07
C SER A 64 0.62 -27.28 -5.84
N SER A 65 -0.60 -27.45 -5.32
CA SER A 65 -1.03 -26.93 -4.01
C SER A 65 -0.34 -27.62 -2.82
N SER A 66 0.46 -28.67 -3.09
CA SER A 66 1.23 -29.41 -2.08
C SER A 66 2.55 -28.73 -1.69
N ILE A 67 3.02 -27.75 -2.47
CA ILE A 67 4.22 -26.98 -2.12
C ILE A 67 3.84 -25.98 -1.03
N ARG A 68 4.07 -26.41 0.21
CA ARG A 68 3.93 -25.58 1.41
C ARG A 68 5.07 -24.58 1.44
N TYR A 69 4.84 -23.38 0.93
CA TYR A 69 5.69 -22.24 1.26
C TYR A 69 5.54 -21.95 2.76
N ALA A 70 6.65 -21.77 3.47
CA ALA A 70 6.66 -21.59 4.92
C ALA A 70 5.78 -20.41 5.40
N ASP A 71 5.54 -19.43 4.53
CA ASP A 71 4.80 -18.20 4.86
C ASP A 71 3.45 -18.04 4.14
N VAL A 72 2.97 -19.03 3.37
CA VAL A 72 1.69 -18.88 2.66
C VAL A 72 0.53 -19.29 3.55
N LYS A 73 -0.15 -18.28 4.11
CA LYS A 73 -1.46 -18.46 4.75
C LYS A 73 -2.46 -19.00 3.70
N PRO A 74 -3.26 -20.02 4.04
CA PRO A 74 -4.18 -20.64 3.09
C PRO A 74 -5.18 -19.61 2.55
N VAL A 75 -5.31 -19.55 1.21
CA VAL A 75 -6.34 -18.74 0.55
C VAL A 75 -7.68 -19.44 0.74
N SER A 76 -8.47 -18.97 1.71
CA SER A 76 -9.87 -19.38 1.86
C SER A 76 -10.71 -18.84 0.71
N ALA A 77 -11.59 -19.69 0.17
CA ALA A 77 -12.56 -19.38 -0.86
C ALA A 77 -13.50 -18.20 -0.46
N PRO A 78 -14.05 -17.45 -1.43
CA PRO A 78 -14.78 -16.22 -1.17
C PRO A 78 -16.16 -16.53 -0.57
N LYS A 79 -16.35 -16.20 0.70
CA LYS A 79 -17.69 -16.05 1.30
C LYS A 79 -18.12 -14.59 1.16
N LEU A 80 -19.36 -14.41 0.69
CA LEU A 80 -20.08 -13.13 0.63
C LEU A 80 -19.82 -12.27 1.89
N GLY A 81 -19.59 -10.98 1.67
CA GLY A 81 -18.99 -10.02 2.61
C GLY A 81 -19.67 -9.88 3.98
N PRO A 82 -18.94 -9.34 4.97
CA PRO A 82 -18.85 -7.88 5.09
C PRO A 82 -17.45 -7.35 5.47
N MET A 83 -17.18 -6.12 5.01
CA MET A 83 -15.97 -5.32 5.25
C MET A 83 -14.69 -5.88 4.58
N PRO A 84 -14.01 -5.11 3.73
CA PRO A 84 -12.84 -5.63 3.05
C PRO A 84 -11.70 -5.83 4.06
N GLN A 85 -11.07 -7.02 4.02
CA GLN A 85 -10.10 -7.48 5.04
C GLN A 85 -8.87 -6.57 5.21
N TRP A 86 -8.58 -5.69 4.24
CA TRP A 86 -7.54 -4.68 4.40
C TRP A 86 -7.87 -3.66 5.50
N LEU A 87 -9.15 -3.37 5.78
CA LEU A 87 -9.53 -2.53 6.92
C LEU A 87 -9.38 -3.27 8.26
N LYS A 88 -9.61 -4.59 8.28
CA LYS A 88 -9.47 -5.40 9.50
C LYS A 88 -8.01 -5.67 9.88
N ASN A 89 -7.10 -5.74 8.91
CA ASN A 89 -5.68 -6.04 9.15
C ASN A 89 -4.74 -4.82 9.00
N SER A 90 -5.20 -3.65 8.58
CA SER A 90 -4.36 -2.43 8.46
C SER A 90 -4.44 -1.50 9.68
N VAL A 91 -5.18 -1.87 10.72
CA VAL A 91 -5.12 -1.20 12.03
C VAL A 91 -4.35 -2.09 12.99
N SER A 92 -3.12 -2.46 12.61
CA SER A 92 -2.16 -2.99 13.57
C SER A 92 -1.54 -1.77 14.25
N VAL A 93 -2.12 -1.40 15.39
CA VAL A 93 -1.64 -0.31 16.26
C VAL A 93 -0.30 -0.74 16.83
N GLU A 94 0.77 -0.55 16.08
CA GLU A 94 2.13 -0.82 16.55
C GLU A 94 2.73 0.47 17.08
N ALA A 95 3.35 0.42 18.26
CA ALA A 95 4.00 1.58 18.86
C ALA A 95 5.12 2.09 17.93
N PRO A 96 5.14 3.39 17.59
CA PRO A 96 6.17 3.94 16.71
C PRO A 96 7.57 3.80 17.32
N SER A 97 8.58 3.61 16.46
CA SER A 97 9.97 3.67 16.89
C SER A 97 10.28 5.08 17.41
N THR A 98 10.97 5.15 18.55
CA THR A 98 11.26 6.40 19.27
C THR A 98 12.01 7.45 18.43
N GLY A 99 12.77 7.02 17.43
CA GLY A 99 13.51 7.91 16.53
C GLY A 99 12.65 8.66 15.50
N ASP A 100 11.68 8.00 14.87
CA ASP A 100 10.79 8.66 13.91
C ASP A 100 9.71 9.51 14.62
N LEU A 101 9.38 9.17 15.87
CA LEU A 101 8.44 9.91 16.72
C LEU A 101 8.90 11.36 16.97
N GLY A 102 10.19 11.56 17.26
CA GLY A 102 10.74 12.90 17.53
C GLY A 102 10.65 13.83 16.31
N ILE A 103 10.94 13.31 15.12
CA ILE A 103 10.87 14.09 13.87
C ILE A 103 9.41 14.40 13.52
N GLN A 104 8.52 13.42 13.63
CA GLN A 104 7.10 13.62 13.33
C GLN A 104 6.46 14.59 14.34
N ALA A 105 6.72 14.43 15.63
CA ALA A 105 6.25 15.36 16.67
C ALA A 105 6.82 16.77 16.47
N GLY A 106 8.08 16.88 16.04
CA GLY A 106 8.70 18.16 15.71
C GLY A 106 8.01 18.86 14.53
N VAL A 107 7.74 18.15 13.43
CA VAL A 107 7.10 18.73 12.23
C VAL A 107 5.66 19.15 12.53
N TYR A 108 4.85 18.26 13.11
CA TYR A 108 3.46 18.60 13.44
C TYR A 108 3.36 19.61 14.58
N GLY A 109 4.26 19.56 15.57
CA GLY A 109 4.33 20.53 16.65
C GLY A 109 4.70 21.94 16.15
N ALA A 110 5.66 22.04 15.23
CA ALA A 110 6.01 23.31 14.59
C ALA A 110 4.84 23.88 13.78
N LEU A 111 4.10 23.02 13.04
CA LEU A 111 2.90 23.44 12.32
C LEU A 111 1.81 23.92 13.27
N MET A 112 1.54 23.21 14.38
CA MET A 112 0.56 23.64 15.40
C MET A 112 0.91 25.01 16.00
N VAL A 113 2.16 25.22 16.42
CA VAL A 113 2.62 26.51 16.95
C VAL A 113 2.50 27.61 15.90
N LEU A 114 2.86 27.32 14.65
CA LEU A 114 2.70 28.26 13.55
C LEU A 114 1.22 28.60 13.32
N THR A 115 0.33 27.61 13.39
CA THR A 115 -1.13 27.80 13.24
C THR A 115 -1.68 28.70 14.33
N TYR A 116 -1.25 28.48 15.57
CA TYR A 116 -1.63 29.26 16.74
C TYR A 116 -1.15 30.72 16.64
N VAL A 117 0.14 30.95 16.30
CA VAL A 117 0.69 32.30 16.16
C VAL A 117 -0.02 33.08 15.04
N ASN A 118 -0.35 32.41 13.93
CA ASN A 118 -1.11 33.03 12.84
C ASN A 118 -2.57 33.29 13.23
N GLY A 119 -3.22 32.39 13.97
CA GLY A 119 -4.59 32.56 14.47
C GLY A 119 -4.74 33.65 15.55
N ALA A 120 -3.71 33.85 16.38
CA ALA A 120 -3.65 34.93 17.36
C ALA A 120 -3.33 36.30 16.73
N SER A 121 -2.63 36.32 15.60
CA SER A 121 -2.21 37.55 14.90
C SER A 121 -3.21 38.01 13.82
N SER A 122 -4.14 37.15 13.41
CA SER A 122 -5.12 37.45 12.36
C SER A 122 -6.34 38.15 12.93
N SER A 123 -6.33 39.48 12.95
CA SER A 123 -7.53 40.29 13.12
C SER A 123 -8.52 40.04 11.98
N ALA A 124 -9.80 39.89 12.29
CA ALA A 124 -10.92 39.53 11.43
C ALA A 124 -11.08 40.38 10.15
N ALA A 125 -10.26 40.12 9.13
CA ALA A 125 -10.40 40.67 7.78
C ALA A 125 -10.78 39.52 6.82
N PRO A 126 -11.94 39.57 6.13
CA PRO A 126 -12.50 38.38 5.50
C PRO A 126 -11.70 37.79 4.34
N TYR A 127 -10.99 38.56 3.51
CA TYR A 127 -10.47 38.03 2.23
C TYR A 127 -9.34 38.89 1.63
N ALA A 128 -8.16 38.96 2.26
CA ALA A 128 -7.03 39.72 1.65
C ALA A 128 -5.61 39.27 2.06
N GLY A 129 -5.43 38.05 2.54
CA GLY A 129 -4.10 37.47 2.79
C GLY A 129 -4.00 36.10 2.11
N ALA A 130 -2.80 35.71 1.69
CA ALA A 130 -2.54 34.32 1.25
C ALA A 130 -3.18 33.36 2.27
N ASP A 131 -3.93 32.34 1.82
CA ASP A 131 -4.63 31.39 2.70
C ASP A 131 -3.63 30.62 3.59
N VAL A 132 -3.17 31.25 4.67
CA VAL A 132 -2.17 30.70 5.60
C VAL A 132 -2.68 29.39 6.22
N PRO A 133 -3.95 29.29 6.66
CA PRO A 133 -4.51 28.02 7.12
C PRO A 133 -4.53 26.96 6.02
N GLY A 134 -4.85 27.33 4.78
CA GLY A 134 -4.85 26.43 3.62
C GLY A 134 -3.46 25.88 3.32
N LEU A 135 -2.42 26.72 3.42
CA LEU A 135 -1.04 26.32 3.21
C LEU A 135 -0.49 25.42 4.33
N ILE A 136 -0.88 25.69 5.58
CA ILE A 136 -0.57 24.82 6.72
C ILE A 136 -1.24 23.44 6.57
N LEU A 137 -2.50 23.41 6.10
CA LEU A 137 -3.21 22.16 5.82
C LEU A 137 -2.62 21.40 4.62
N ALA A 138 -2.20 22.10 3.56
CA ALA A 138 -1.56 21.47 2.42
C ALA A 138 -0.19 20.88 2.78
N SER A 139 0.61 21.62 3.57
CA SER A 139 1.93 21.15 4.03
C SER A 139 1.83 19.97 4.99
N SER A 140 0.85 19.98 5.90
CA SER A 140 0.57 18.84 6.78
C SER A 140 0.06 17.61 6.03
N PHE A 141 -0.77 17.79 5.00
CA PHE A 141 -1.16 16.70 4.11
C PHE A 141 0.04 16.08 3.39
N GLY A 142 0.93 16.92 2.84
CA GLY A 142 2.17 16.48 2.21
C GLY A 142 3.11 15.74 3.18
N ALA A 143 3.27 16.27 4.40
CA ALA A 143 4.04 15.63 5.46
C ALA A 143 3.45 14.26 5.83
N SER A 144 2.13 14.16 6.00
CA SER A 144 1.44 12.90 6.29
C SER A 144 1.68 11.85 5.21
N LEU A 145 1.58 12.24 3.94
CA LEU A 145 1.84 11.35 2.82
C LEU A 145 3.30 10.87 2.77
N TYR A 146 4.25 11.77 3.05
CA TYR A 146 5.67 11.45 3.11
C TYR A 146 5.99 10.43 4.22
N PHE A 147 5.50 10.65 5.45
CA PHE A 147 5.76 9.74 6.56
C PHE A 147 5.11 8.37 6.39
N ILE A 148 3.89 8.31 5.82
CA ILE A 148 3.20 7.03 5.56
C ILE A 148 3.88 6.26 4.41
N THR A 149 4.35 6.94 3.38
CA THR A 149 5.07 6.29 2.26
C THR A 149 6.46 5.81 2.66
N LYS A 150 7.17 6.53 3.55
CA LYS A 150 8.43 6.06 4.18
C LYS A 150 8.26 4.71 4.90
N LYS A 151 7.05 4.40 5.36
CA LYS A 151 6.71 3.16 6.06
C LYS A 151 6.42 1.95 5.15
N ASN A 152 6.68 2.01 3.83
CA ASN A 152 6.37 0.97 2.83
C ASN A 152 4.87 0.73 2.57
N VAL A 153 4.01 1.70 2.88
CA VAL A 153 2.58 1.63 2.53
C VAL A 153 2.40 2.04 1.06
N LYS A 154 1.56 1.29 0.32
CA LYS A 154 1.18 1.67 -1.06
C LYS A 154 0.54 3.06 -1.07
N ILE A 155 0.95 3.92 -2.01
CA ILE A 155 0.50 5.32 -2.06
C ILE A 155 -1.03 5.46 -2.07
N GLY A 156 -1.75 4.56 -2.77
CA GLY A 156 -3.22 4.60 -2.80
C GLY A 156 -3.89 4.34 -1.45
N LYS A 157 -3.27 3.51 -0.58
CA LYS A 157 -3.76 3.31 0.80
C LYS A 157 -3.39 4.51 1.68
N ALA A 158 -2.17 5.03 1.52
CA ALA A 158 -1.72 6.21 2.25
C ALA A 158 -2.67 7.38 2.02
N THR A 159 -3.00 7.68 0.77
CA THR A 159 -3.95 8.75 0.40
C THR A 159 -5.33 8.53 1.02
N LEU A 160 -5.83 7.29 1.06
CA LEU A 160 -7.13 7.01 1.65
C LEU A 160 -7.15 7.27 3.17
N PHE A 161 -6.07 6.91 3.85
CA PHE A 161 -5.94 7.16 5.29
C PHE A 161 -5.72 8.64 5.62
N THR A 162 -4.95 9.37 4.82
CA THR A 162 -4.79 10.83 5.01
C THR A 162 -6.09 11.58 4.76
N ILE A 163 -6.88 11.19 3.74
CA ILE A 163 -8.23 11.73 3.50
C ILE A 163 -9.16 11.38 4.68
N GLY A 164 -9.12 10.14 5.15
CA GLY A 164 -9.90 9.71 6.32
C GLY A 164 -9.57 10.53 7.58
N GLY A 165 -8.28 10.77 7.83
CA GLY A 165 -7.81 11.61 8.93
C GLY A 165 -8.26 13.06 8.81
N LEU A 166 -8.24 13.62 7.59
CA LEU A 166 -8.69 14.99 7.33
C LEU A 166 -10.19 15.15 7.56
N VAL A 167 -11.01 14.22 7.05
CA VAL A 167 -12.46 14.23 7.27
C VAL A 167 -12.80 14.07 8.75
N ALA A 168 -12.15 13.12 9.43
CA ALA A 168 -12.36 12.91 10.86
C ALA A 168 -11.96 14.14 11.69
N GLY A 169 -10.81 14.74 11.38
CA GLY A 169 -10.33 15.94 12.06
C GLY A 169 -11.22 17.16 11.82
N ALA A 170 -11.73 17.34 10.60
CA ALA A 170 -12.63 18.45 10.26
C ALA A 170 -13.99 18.30 10.94
N VAL A 171 -14.56 17.10 10.97
CA VAL A 171 -15.83 16.83 11.67
C VAL A 171 -15.69 17.08 13.17
N VAL A 172 -14.64 16.53 13.79
CA VAL A 172 -14.37 16.73 15.22
C VAL A 172 -14.13 18.22 15.52
N GLY A 173 -13.27 18.89 14.74
CA GLY A 173 -12.98 20.31 14.89
C GLY A 173 -14.24 21.18 14.79
N SER A 174 -15.12 20.92 13.83
CA SER A 174 -16.38 21.66 13.66
C SER A 174 -17.37 21.40 14.80
N THR A 175 -17.45 20.16 15.32
CA THR A 175 -18.30 19.89 16.50
C THR A 175 -17.80 20.59 17.76
N VAL A 176 -16.47 20.66 17.94
CA VAL A 176 -15.85 21.32 19.08
C VAL A 176 -16.02 22.83 18.98
N GLU A 177 -15.87 23.42 17.78
CA GLU A 177 -16.15 24.83 17.51
C GLU A 177 -17.61 25.20 17.89
N ASN A 178 -18.57 24.40 17.43
CA ASN A 178 -19.98 24.61 17.70
C ASN A 178 -20.33 24.45 19.19
N TRP A 179 -19.57 23.62 19.93
CA TRP A 179 -19.76 23.41 21.36
C TRP A 179 -19.09 24.50 22.22
N LEU A 180 -17.90 24.96 21.83
CA LEU A 180 -17.18 26.02 22.55
C LEU A 180 -17.80 27.40 22.36
N GLN A 181 -18.70 27.59 21.38
CA GLN A 181 -19.21 28.92 21.00
C GLN A 181 -18.05 29.92 20.91
N VAL A 182 -17.02 29.59 20.11
CA VAL A 182 -15.78 30.37 19.98
C VAL A 182 -16.04 31.82 19.53
N ASP A 183 -17.23 32.09 18.99
CA ASP A 183 -17.76 33.42 18.66
C ASP A 183 -18.07 34.32 19.88
N ILE A 184 -18.23 33.74 21.08
CA ILE A 184 -18.68 34.46 22.31
C ILE A 184 -17.60 34.51 23.40
N VAL A 185 -16.73 33.50 23.52
CA VAL A 185 -15.61 33.52 24.48
C VAL A 185 -14.31 33.12 23.78
N PRO A 186 -13.31 34.02 23.65
CA PRO A 186 -12.04 33.67 23.05
C PRO A 186 -11.32 32.63 23.93
N PHE A 187 -11.27 31.39 23.46
CA PHE A 187 -10.47 30.35 24.09
C PHE A 187 -9.00 30.59 23.72
N LEU A 188 -8.17 30.88 24.72
CA LEU A 188 -6.72 31.13 24.56
C LEU A 188 -6.33 32.30 23.62
N GLY A 189 -7.23 33.23 23.31
CA GLY A 189 -6.91 34.43 22.50
C GLY A 189 -7.03 34.24 20.98
N ILE A 190 -7.61 33.13 20.53
CA ILE A 190 -7.84 32.84 19.11
C ILE A 190 -9.19 33.43 18.69
N HIS A 191 -9.19 34.28 17.67
CA HIS A 191 -10.38 34.99 17.19
C HIS A 191 -11.01 34.37 15.93
N SER A 192 -10.43 33.27 15.43
CA SER A 192 -10.84 32.65 14.17
C SER A 192 -11.27 31.20 14.38
N PRO A 193 -12.52 30.83 14.06
CA PRO A 193 -12.99 29.45 14.12
C PRO A 193 -12.17 28.49 13.24
N ALA A 194 -11.61 28.99 12.13
CA ALA A 194 -10.77 28.22 11.22
C ALA A 194 -9.46 27.72 11.86
N THR A 195 -8.93 28.43 12.87
CA THR A 195 -7.73 28.03 13.60
C THR A 195 -8.01 26.82 14.48
N VAL A 196 -9.18 26.77 15.13
CA VAL A 196 -9.57 25.63 15.97
C VAL A 196 -9.72 24.38 15.11
N VAL A 197 -10.44 24.48 13.99
CA VAL A 197 -10.64 23.35 13.08
C VAL A 197 -9.29 22.84 12.52
N SER A 198 -8.37 23.73 12.16
CA SER A 198 -7.05 23.32 11.64
C SER A 198 -6.17 22.64 12.69
N GLU A 199 -6.23 23.03 13.97
CA GLU A 199 -5.53 22.32 15.05
C GLU A 199 -6.04 20.87 15.21
N PHE A 200 -7.36 20.67 15.19
CA PHE A 200 -7.94 19.32 15.27
C PHE A 200 -7.61 18.47 14.04
N VAL A 201 -7.51 19.07 12.85
CA VAL A 201 -7.05 18.38 11.63
C VAL A 201 -5.59 17.98 11.75
N LEU A 202 -4.71 18.86 12.24
CA LEU A 202 -3.29 18.58 12.44
C LEU A 202 -3.08 17.46 13.47
N LEU A 203 -3.82 17.47 14.57
CA LEU A 203 -3.80 16.40 15.57
C LEU A 203 -4.29 15.07 14.98
N SER A 204 -5.38 15.09 14.22
CA SER A 204 -5.89 13.90 13.54
C SER A 204 -4.87 13.33 12.54
N GLN A 205 -4.26 14.18 11.72
CA GLN A 205 -3.23 13.76 10.75
C GLN A 205 -1.95 13.27 11.43
N PHE A 206 -1.56 13.87 12.56
CA PHE A 206 -0.47 13.40 13.39
C PHE A 206 -0.75 11.99 13.92
N LEU A 207 -1.94 11.75 14.46
CA LEU A 207 -2.37 10.43 14.95
C LEU A 207 -2.40 9.40 13.82
N VAL A 208 -2.98 9.75 12.67
CA VAL A 208 -3.01 8.87 11.48
C VAL A 208 -1.61 8.54 11.02
N SER A 209 -0.72 9.52 10.93
CA SER A 209 0.68 9.28 10.54
C SER A 209 1.44 8.45 11.57
N LEU A 210 1.08 8.53 12.86
CA LEU A 210 1.78 7.85 13.96
C LEU A 210 1.33 6.39 14.08
N TYR A 211 0.02 6.16 14.10
CA TYR A 211 -0.60 4.86 14.37
C TYR A 211 -0.83 3.99 13.14
N LEU A 212 -0.92 4.57 11.93
CA LEU A 212 -1.01 3.75 10.73
C LEU A 212 0.38 3.39 10.18
N ARG A 213 0.52 2.09 9.92
CA ARG A 213 1.65 1.46 9.25
C ARG A 213 1.14 0.34 8.35
#